data_AF-A0A9X0WCU8-F1
#
_entry.id   AF-A0A9X0WCU8-F1
#
_cell.length_a   1.000
_cell.length_b   1.000
_cell.length_c   1.000
_cell.angle_alpha   90.00
_cell.angle_beta   90.00
_cell.angle_gamma   90.00
#
_symmetry.space_group_name_H-M   'P 1'
#
loop_
_entity.id
_entity.type
_entity.pdbx_description
1 polymer ?
#
loop_
_entity_poly.entity_id
_entity_poly.type
_entity_poly.pdbx_seq_one_letter_code
_entity_poly.pdbx_strand_id
1 'polypeptide(L)'
;MEERGGPFHYCYDRAADYQALEQLLADDRPVIVAHPNALDTNLDRVPPECVVEINNRYVWRCDWKAFYGPYRERFRFVISSDAHQPNWLNQTVARHVAASLEITETLLFADCSRH
;
A
#
# COMPACT_ATOMS: atom_id res chain seq x y z
N MET A 1 -14.80 20.66 11.77
CA MET A 1 -13.48 20.09 11.41
C MET A 1 -13.77 18.68 10.94
N GLU A 2 -13.85 18.50 9.63
CA GLU A 2 -14.23 17.22 9.02
C GLU A 2 -12.98 16.33 9.05
N GLU A 3 -13.03 15.20 9.76
CA GLU A 3 -11.97 14.20 9.75
C GLU A 3 -11.86 13.65 8.33
N ARG A 4 -11.01 14.27 7.51
CA ARG A 4 -10.68 13.76 6.18
C ARG A 4 -9.82 12.52 6.41
N GLY A 5 -10.34 11.35 6.01
CA GLY A 5 -9.67 10.07 6.14
C GLY A 5 -8.22 10.13 5.63
N GLY A 6 -7.34 9.37 6.30
CA GLY A 6 -5.93 9.27 5.93
C GLY A 6 -5.71 8.72 4.52
N PRO A 7 -4.46 8.69 4.04
CA PRO A 7 -4.15 8.29 2.65
C PRO A 7 -4.44 6.81 2.34
N PHE A 8 -4.78 6.00 3.34
CA PHE A 8 -5.03 4.57 3.18
C PHE A 8 -6.47 4.29 2.75
N HIS A 9 -6.62 3.52 1.68
CA HIS A 9 -7.90 3.05 1.17
C HIS A 9 -7.92 1.52 1.10
N TYR A 10 -8.96 0.92 1.69
CA TYR A 10 -9.18 -0.53 1.67
C TYR A 10 -10.02 -0.91 0.45
N CYS A 11 -9.46 -1.72 -0.44
CA CYS A 11 -10.14 -2.16 -1.67
C CYS A 11 -10.48 -3.66 -1.60
N TYR A 12 -11.77 -3.99 -1.51
CA TYR A 12 -12.28 -5.36 -1.38
C TYR A 12 -12.73 -5.95 -2.74
N ASP A 13 -12.09 -5.52 -3.84
CA ASP A 13 -12.43 -5.87 -5.22
C ASP A 13 -13.88 -5.50 -5.65
N ARG A 14 -14.52 -4.56 -4.94
CA ARG A 14 -15.86 -4.07 -5.32
C ARG A 14 -15.72 -2.89 -6.29
N ALA A 15 -16.64 -2.78 -7.25
CA ALA A 15 -16.64 -1.66 -8.19
C ALA A 15 -16.62 -0.27 -7.51
N ALA A 16 -17.33 -0.14 -6.38
CA ALA A 16 -17.34 1.09 -5.60
C ALA A 16 -15.97 1.47 -5.00
N ASP A 17 -15.14 0.47 -4.66
CA ASP A 17 -13.82 0.71 -4.07
C ASP A 17 -12.89 1.32 -5.14
N TYR A 18 -12.91 0.79 -6.36
CA TYR A 18 -12.15 1.36 -7.48
C TYR A 18 -12.63 2.76 -7.85
N GLN A 19 -13.94 3.00 -7.84
CA GLN A 19 -14.49 4.34 -8.05
C GLN A 19 -14.03 5.32 -6.96
N ALA A 20 -13.92 4.87 -5.71
CA ALA A 20 -13.41 5.69 -4.62
C ALA A 20 -11.91 6.00 -4.80
N LEU A 21 -11.10 5.08 -5.32
CA LEU A 21 -9.69 5.35 -5.66
C LEU A 21 -9.58 6.49 -6.67
N GLU A 22 -10.35 6.46 -7.76
CA GLU A 22 -10.37 7.52 -8.78
C GLU A 22 -10.76 8.88 -8.18
N GLN A 23 -11.77 8.91 -7.31
CA GLN A 23 -12.22 10.13 -6.64
C GLN A 23 -11.15 10.68 -5.68
N LEU A 24 -10.49 9.81 -4.93
CA LEU A 24 -9.43 10.22 -4.00
C LEU A 24 -8.19 10.73 -4.73
N LEU A 25 -7.86 10.16 -5.89
CA LEU A 25 -6.77 10.64 -6.74
C LEU A 25 -7.06 12.02 -7.33
N ALA A 26 -8.34 12.34 -7.62
CA ALA A 26 -8.73 13.66 -8.13
C ALA A 26 -8.44 14.81 -7.15
N ASP A 27 -8.24 14.51 -5.86
CA ASP A 27 -7.85 15.50 -4.84
C ASP A 27 -6.33 15.80 -4.81
N ASP A 28 -5.55 15.28 -5.77
CA ASP A 28 -4.08 15.44 -5.89
C ASP A 28 -3.31 15.01 -4.61
N ARG A 29 -3.83 13.98 -3.94
CA ARG A 29 -3.22 13.39 -2.74
C ARG A 29 -2.73 11.98 -3.03
N PRO A 30 -1.61 11.53 -2.43
CA PRO A 30 -1.21 10.14 -2.52
C PRO A 30 -2.29 9.23 -1.93
N VAL A 31 -2.73 8.25 -2.72
CA VAL A 31 -3.68 7.21 -2.29
C VAL A 31 -2.92 5.89 -2.15
N ILE A 32 -2.92 5.34 -0.94
CA ILE A 32 -2.29 4.07 -0.61
C ILE A 32 -3.35 2.98 -0.62
N VAL A 33 -3.21 1.97 -1.47
CA VAL A 33 -4.04 0.76 -1.43
C VAL A 33 -3.54 -0.11 -0.28
N ALA A 34 -4.34 -0.17 0.78
CA ALA A 34 -3.99 -0.84 2.03
C ALA A 34 -4.17 -2.36 1.94
N HIS A 35 -3.12 -3.08 2.35
CA HIS A 35 -3.01 -4.54 2.45
C HIS A 35 -3.79 -5.30 1.36
N PRO A 36 -3.47 -5.06 0.07
CA PRO A 36 -4.26 -5.56 -1.06
C PRO A 36 -4.32 -7.08 -1.12
N ASN A 37 -3.23 -7.75 -0.71
CA ASN A 37 -3.15 -9.20 -0.71
C ASN A 37 -4.06 -9.86 0.35
N ALA A 38 -4.48 -9.11 1.38
CA ALA A 38 -5.39 -9.60 2.41
C ALA A 38 -6.86 -9.36 2.07
N LEU A 39 -7.15 -8.46 1.12
CA LEU A 39 -8.50 -8.07 0.71
C LEU A 39 -8.88 -8.61 -0.67
N ASP A 40 -8.04 -9.48 -1.23
CA ASP A 40 -8.18 -10.00 -2.59
C ASP A 40 -8.30 -8.88 -3.64
N THR A 41 -7.65 -7.73 -3.40
CA THR A 41 -7.68 -6.60 -4.33
C THR A 41 -7.10 -7.03 -5.68
N ASN A 42 -7.88 -6.84 -6.75
CA ASN A 42 -7.35 -7.00 -8.10
C ASN A 42 -6.52 -5.77 -8.50
N LEU A 43 -5.18 -5.93 -8.53
CA LEU A 43 -4.23 -4.87 -8.87
C LEU A 43 -4.27 -4.42 -10.33
N ASP A 44 -4.79 -5.24 -11.26
CA ASP A 44 -4.96 -4.81 -12.66
C ASP A 44 -5.93 -3.64 -12.79
N ARG A 45 -6.91 -3.58 -11.87
CA ARG A 45 -7.98 -2.57 -11.82
C ARG A 45 -7.58 -1.33 -11.00
N VAL A 46 -6.45 -1.37 -10.28
CA VAL A 46 -5.96 -0.24 -9.50
C VAL A 46 -5.29 0.78 -10.43
N PRO A 47 -5.62 2.09 -10.33
CA PRO A 47 -4.95 3.13 -11.09
C PRO A 47 -3.43 3.18 -10.78
N PRO A 48 -2.54 3.28 -11.78
CA PRO A 48 -1.08 3.25 -11.58
C PRO A 48 -0.53 4.41 -10.74
N GLU A 49 -1.30 5.49 -10.59
CA GLU A 49 -0.97 6.65 -9.76
C GLU A 49 -1.02 6.33 -8.25
N CYS A 50 -1.82 5.31 -7.87
CA CYS A 50 -1.88 4.81 -6.51
C CYS A 50 -0.52 4.23 -6.07
N VAL A 51 -0.36 4.18 -4.75
CA VAL A 51 0.78 3.53 -4.11
C VAL A 51 0.29 2.25 -3.45
N VAL A 52 1.02 1.15 -3.63
CA VAL A 52 0.61 -0.16 -3.14
C VAL A 52 1.33 -0.50 -1.84
N GLU A 53 0.60 -0.95 -0.83
CA GLU A 53 1.19 -1.37 0.44
C GLU A 53 1.73 -2.81 0.38
N ILE A 54 2.96 -2.99 0.88
CA ILE A 54 3.47 -4.28 1.33
C ILE A 54 3.38 -4.32 2.86
N ASN A 55 2.34 -4.99 3.35
CA ASN A 55 1.97 -4.97 4.76
C ASN A 55 2.61 -6.14 5.53
N ASN A 56 3.44 -5.87 6.53
CA ASN A 56 4.17 -6.90 7.27
C ASN A 56 3.23 -7.90 7.99
N ARG A 57 2.04 -7.45 8.41
CA ARG A 57 1.06 -8.29 9.10
C ARG A 57 0.48 -9.38 8.21
N TYR A 58 0.37 -9.13 6.90
CA TYR A 58 -0.37 -9.98 5.98
C TYR A 58 0.45 -10.57 4.83
N VAL A 59 1.61 -10.00 4.50
CA VAL A 59 2.39 -10.40 3.31
C VAL A 59 2.80 -11.88 3.31
N TRP A 60 2.98 -12.47 4.49
CA TRP A 60 3.35 -13.89 4.66
C TRP A 60 2.20 -14.87 4.34
N ARG A 61 0.97 -14.38 4.16
CA ARG A 61 -0.24 -15.21 3.97
C ARG A 61 -0.52 -15.62 2.53
N CYS A 62 0.29 -15.17 1.57
CA CYS A 62 0.07 -15.42 0.15
C CYS A 62 1.38 -15.73 -0.59
N ASP A 63 1.27 -16.19 -1.84
CA ASP A 63 2.38 -16.17 -2.77
C ASP A 63 2.63 -14.74 -3.25
N TRP A 64 3.39 -14.00 -2.45
CA TRP A 64 3.72 -12.60 -2.71
C TRP A 64 4.53 -12.42 -4.00
N LYS A 65 5.24 -13.45 -4.49
CA LYS A 65 5.94 -13.37 -5.78
C LYS A 65 4.94 -13.30 -6.92
N ALA A 66 3.94 -14.19 -6.90
CA ALA A 66 2.88 -14.20 -7.89
C ALA A 66 1.98 -12.96 -7.77
N PHE A 67 1.66 -12.52 -6.55
CA PHE A 67 0.76 -11.40 -6.32
C PHE A 67 1.37 -10.04 -6.67
N TYR A 68 2.57 -9.72 -6.17
CA TYR A 68 3.20 -8.41 -6.36
C TYR A 68 4.16 -8.36 -7.55
N GLY A 69 4.83 -9.47 -7.87
CA GLY A 69 5.90 -9.52 -8.88
C GLY A 69 5.53 -8.95 -10.24
N PRO A 70 4.35 -9.26 -10.83
CA PRO A 70 3.92 -8.71 -12.12
C PRO A 70 3.78 -7.18 -12.14
N TYR A 71 3.64 -6.56 -10.97
CA TYR A 71 3.30 -5.14 -10.84
C TYR A 71 4.44 -4.28 -10.29
N ARG A 72 5.62 -4.87 -10.07
CA ARG A 72 6.77 -4.19 -9.45
C ARG A 72 7.22 -2.91 -10.19
N GLU A 73 6.98 -2.85 -11.50
CA GLU A 73 7.31 -1.70 -12.37
C GLU A 73 6.09 -0.80 -12.64
N ARG A 74 4.88 -1.27 -12.33
CA ARG A 74 3.64 -0.50 -12.53
C ARG A 74 3.36 0.46 -11.38
N PHE A 75 3.65 0.04 -10.15
CA PHE A 75 3.32 0.81 -8.96
C PHE A 75 4.56 1.26 -8.19
N ARG A 76 4.37 2.32 -7.42
CA ARG A 76 5.21 2.65 -6.27
C ARG A 76 4.73 1.87 -5.05
N PHE A 77 5.63 1.60 -4.11
CA PHE A 77 5.32 0.77 -2.95
C PHE A 77 5.69 1.45 -1.64
N VAL A 78 4.86 1.25 -0.62
CA VAL A 78 5.16 1.59 0.78
C VAL A 78 5.25 0.34 1.62
N ILE A 79 6.12 0.36 2.64
CA ILE A 79 6.29 -0.75 3.58
C ILE A 79 5.69 -0.32 4.91
N SER A 80 4.82 -1.15 5.48
CA SER A 80 4.16 -0.87 6.75
C SER A 80 4.12 -2.08 7.67
N SER A 81 3.91 -1.84 8.96
CA SER A 81 3.72 -2.90 9.96
C SER A 81 2.26 -3.19 10.29
N ASP A 82 1.35 -2.23 10.10
CA ASP A 82 -0.03 -2.24 10.64
C ASP A 82 -0.06 -2.55 12.16
N ALA A 83 0.95 -2.05 12.87
CA ALA A 83 1.13 -2.33 14.28
C ALA A 83 0.10 -1.57 15.13
N HIS A 84 -0.73 -2.32 15.85
CA HIS A 84 -1.66 -1.80 16.86
C HIS A 84 -1.09 -1.88 18.29
N GLN A 85 0.11 -2.43 18.44
CA GLN A 85 0.88 -2.51 19.69
C GLN A 85 2.38 -2.32 19.41
N PRO A 86 3.18 -1.76 20.34
CA PRO A 86 4.60 -1.46 20.10
C PRO A 86 5.45 -2.68 19.74
N ASN A 87 5.15 -3.84 20.32
CA ASN A 87 5.84 -5.10 20.04
C ASN A 87 5.58 -5.63 18.60
N TRP A 88 4.64 -5.04 17.85
CA TRP A 88 4.33 -5.43 16.46
C TRP A 88 4.95 -4.48 15.42
N LEU A 89 5.77 -3.51 15.85
CA LEU A 89 6.36 -2.49 14.95
C LEU A 89 7.33 -3.05 13.90
N ASN A 90 7.76 -4.30 14.02
CA ASN A 90 8.70 -4.92 13.09
C ASN A 90 8.15 -4.93 11.63
N GLN A 91 9.04 -4.75 10.66
CA GLN A 91 8.76 -4.77 9.21
C GLN A 91 9.64 -5.76 8.43
N THR A 92 10.35 -6.66 9.12
CA THR A 92 11.40 -7.53 8.55
C THR A 92 10.88 -8.38 7.39
N VAL A 93 9.69 -8.95 7.49
CA VAL A 93 9.15 -9.83 6.43
C VAL A 93 8.74 -9.01 5.22
N ALA A 94 8.04 -7.89 5.41
CA ALA A 94 7.70 -6.98 4.30
C ALA A 94 8.95 -6.42 3.61
N ARG A 95 9.99 -6.06 4.38
CA ARG A 95 11.28 -5.61 3.82
C ARG A 95 12.01 -6.72 3.05
N HIS A 96 11.97 -7.95 3.54
CA HIS A 96 12.52 -9.09 2.83
C HIS A 96 11.79 -9.33 1.49
N VAL A 97 10.46 -9.25 1.49
CA VAL A 97 9.64 -9.37 0.28
C VAL A 97 9.98 -8.28 -0.72
N ALA A 98 10.01 -7.01 -0.29
CA ALA A 98 10.37 -5.89 -1.15
C ALA A 98 11.76 -6.07 -1.78
N ALA A 99 12.77 -6.41 -0.96
CA ALA A 99 14.12 -6.66 -1.45
C ALA A 99 14.18 -7.84 -2.44
N SER A 100 13.44 -8.92 -2.19
CA SER A 100 13.39 -10.10 -3.06
C SER A 100 12.73 -9.84 -4.41
N LEU A 101 11.87 -8.83 -4.49
CA LEU A 101 11.22 -8.39 -5.73
C LEU A 101 11.92 -7.19 -6.38
N GLU A 102 13.06 -6.74 -5.82
CA GLU A 102 13.79 -5.55 -6.26
C GLU A 102 12.94 -4.26 -6.18
N ILE A 103 11.97 -4.24 -5.25
CA ILE A 103 11.11 -3.09 -5.00
C ILE A 103 11.82 -2.11 -4.08
N THR A 104 11.90 -0.85 -4.51
CA THR A 104 12.39 0.27 -3.69
C THR A 104 11.21 0.92 -2.96
N GLU A 105 11.33 1.04 -1.63
CA GLU A 105 10.34 1.72 -0.79
C GLU A 105 10.22 3.21 -1.18
N THR A 106 8.98 3.66 -1.35
CA THR A 106 8.63 5.07 -1.57
C THR A 106 8.33 5.73 -0.24
N LEU A 107 9.09 6.76 0.11
CA LEU A 107 8.79 7.60 1.27
C LEU A 107 7.83 8.71 0.86
N LEU A 108 6.59 8.67 1.36
CA LEU A 108 5.53 9.62 1.00
C LEU A 108 5.58 10.91 1.82
N PHE A 109 6.09 10.82 3.05
CA PHE A 109 6.26 11.95 3.95
C PHE A 109 7.74 12.12 4.20
N ALA A 110 8.37 13.06 3.48
CA ALA A 110 9.70 13.50 3.84
C ALA A 110 9.62 14.33 5.13
N ASP A 111 10.67 14.28 5.95
CA ASP A 111 10.80 15.14 7.12
C ASP A 111 10.55 16.59 6.72
N CYS A 112 9.63 17.27 7.41
CA CYS A 112 9.71 18.71 7.55
C CYS A 112 11.03 18.99 8.25
N SER A 113 12.08 19.31 7.49
CA SER A 113 13.30 19.87 8.05
C SER A 113 12.89 21.08 8.90
N ARG A 114 12.98 20.92 10.22
CA ARG A 114 12.85 22.00 11.19
C ARG A 114 13.68 23.19 10.70
N HIS A 115 13.02 24.30 10.40
CA HIS A 115 13.65 25.61 10.34
C HIS A 115 13.28 26.34 11.62
#